data_AF-A0A9J6PY48-F1
#
_entry.id   AF-A0A9J6PY48-F1
#
_cell.length_a   1.000
_cell.length_b   1.000
_cell.length_c   1.000
_cell.angle_alpha   90.00
_cell.angle_beta   90.00
_cell.angle_gamma   90.00
#
_symmetry.space_group_name_H-M   'P 1'
#
loop_
_entity.id
_entity.type
_entity.pdbx_description
1 polymer ?
#
loop_
_entity_poly.entity_id
_entity_poly.type
_entity_poly.pdbx_seq_one_letter_code
_entity_poly.pdbx_strand_id
1 'polypeptide(L)'
;MEIHTLQQASASSKFRNIVSNSVDLSYYDISFSIIDTDSLSVVAVTSNYEWHLCYWGHDLDKGLNQRLITGVKTWRNYDINHANIFAKFFPERKTKIDICTRHGACYEIMSVSSGNELEFAQVVSLLRLKPAISAVAKNLCRKKQDELSLPLRAHKVESVAGKVTDFSRSNPDIWQFGHLTFTSLEMDTIRLLLMCRSMKEIAWLHQCSVKTEHNRLNNIKMKAGCPHHPNSSLFDILNRNGVTQACLETFTISR
;
A
#
# COMPACT_ATOMS: atom_id res chain seq x y z
N MET A 1 4.36 -1.24 29.51
CA MET A 1 4.74 -0.19 28.53
C MET A 1 3.62 0.81 28.49
N GLU A 2 3.90 2.08 28.80
CA GLU A 2 2.87 3.12 28.84
C GLU A 2 2.59 3.64 27.44
N ILE A 3 1.51 3.16 26.83
CA ILE A 3 0.97 3.64 25.55
C ILE A 3 0.08 4.89 25.70
N HIS A 4 -0.19 5.27 26.95
CA HIS A 4 -0.97 6.44 27.34
C HIS A 4 -0.08 7.66 27.64
N THR A 5 0.88 7.96 26.77
CA THR A 5 1.69 9.18 26.97
C THR A 5 0.91 10.41 26.52
N LEU A 6 0.92 11.46 27.35
CA LEU A 6 0.35 12.78 26.99
C LEU A 6 0.95 13.30 25.67
N GLN A 7 2.21 12.93 25.41
CA GLN A 7 2.96 13.24 24.21
C GLN A 7 2.33 12.60 22.96
N GLN A 8 1.97 11.32 23.03
CA GLN A 8 1.33 10.59 21.93
C GLN A 8 -0.08 11.13 21.63
N ALA A 9 -0.86 11.40 22.67
CA ALA A 9 -2.18 12.02 22.53
C ALA A 9 -2.07 13.42 21.88
N SER A 10 -1.12 14.24 22.34
CA SER A 10 -0.87 15.58 21.79
C SER A 10 -0.41 15.54 20.33
N ALA A 11 0.52 14.63 19.99
CA ALA A 11 0.99 14.47 18.61
C ALA A 11 -0.13 14.02 17.67
N SER A 12 -0.96 13.07 18.12
CA SER A 12 -2.12 12.57 17.37
C SER A 12 -3.19 13.65 17.19
N SER A 13 -3.46 14.47 18.22
CA SER A 13 -4.37 15.63 18.11
C SER A 13 -3.87 16.66 17.09
N LYS A 14 -2.57 17.00 17.11
CA LYS A 14 -1.97 17.90 16.11
C LYS A 14 -2.04 17.32 14.70
N PHE A 15 -1.75 16.03 14.55
CA PHE A 15 -1.86 15.33 13.27
C PHE A 15 -3.30 15.37 12.73
N ARG A 16 -4.29 15.05 13.58
CA ARG A 16 -5.71 15.12 13.27
C ARG A 16 -6.11 16.49 12.71
N ASN A 17 -5.74 17.57 13.41
CA ASN A 17 -6.10 18.93 13.02
C ASN A 17 -5.47 19.38 11.70
N ILE A 18 -4.28 18.88 11.36
CA ILE A 18 -3.63 19.20 10.08
C ILE A 18 -4.26 18.39 8.94
N VAL A 19 -4.48 17.10 9.16
CA VAL A 19 -5.02 16.19 8.13
C VAL A 19 -6.49 16.50 7.82
N SER A 20 -7.27 17.03 8.76
CA SER A 20 -8.66 17.44 8.52
C SER A 20 -8.81 18.53 7.46
N ASN A 21 -7.74 19.24 7.10
CA ASN A 21 -7.77 20.24 6.03
C ASN A 21 -7.81 19.60 4.63
N SER A 22 -7.40 18.34 4.51
CA SER A 22 -7.27 17.64 3.22
C SER A 22 -8.13 16.36 3.14
N VAL A 23 -8.62 15.87 4.28
CA VAL A 23 -9.36 14.61 4.39
C VAL A 23 -10.57 14.81 5.30
N ASP A 24 -11.73 14.35 4.84
CA ASP A 24 -12.93 14.32 5.66
C ASP A 24 -12.83 13.24 6.74
N LEU A 25 -12.51 13.66 7.96
CA LEU A 25 -12.34 12.76 9.10
C LEU A 25 -13.66 12.25 9.70
N SER A 26 -14.82 12.75 9.26
CA SER A 26 -16.09 12.11 9.59
C SER A 26 -16.19 10.73 8.90
N TYR A 27 -15.60 10.64 7.71
CA TYR A 27 -15.68 9.47 6.86
C TYR A 27 -14.43 8.59 6.90
N TYR A 28 -13.24 9.18 7.05
CA TYR A 28 -11.97 8.48 7.07
C TYR A 28 -11.28 8.58 8.44
N ASP A 29 -10.61 7.51 8.87
CA ASP A 29 -9.52 7.65 9.84
C ASP A 29 -8.19 7.33 9.17
N ILE A 30 -7.21 8.19 9.39
CA ILE A 30 -5.84 8.02 8.90
C ILE A 30 -4.89 7.83 10.07
N SER A 31 -4.02 6.83 9.96
CA SER A 31 -2.86 6.64 10.81
C SER A 31 -1.60 6.57 9.95
N PHE A 32 -0.49 7.08 10.46
CA PHE A 32 0.80 7.01 9.81
C PHE A 32 1.84 6.45 10.78
N SER A 33 2.54 5.42 10.36
CA SER A 33 3.57 4.75 11.15
C SER A 33 4.89 4.73 10.39
N ILE A 34 5.98 5.00 11.11
CA ILE A 34 7.36 4.82 10.68
C ILE A 34 7.92 3.67 11.51
N ILE A 35 8.39 2.63 10.83
CA ILE A 35 8.95 1.43 11.45
C ILE A 35 10.40 1.33 11.00
N ASP A 36 11.32 1.33 11.95
CA ASP A 36 12.74 1.14 11.69
C ASP A 36 13.16 -0.21 12.25
N THR A 37 13.52 -1.13 11.35
CA THR A 37 13.91 -2.49 11.72
C THR A 37 15.34 -2.58 12.26
N ASP A 38 16.19 -1.58 12.02
CA ASP A 38 17.57 -1.56 12.52
C ASP A 38 17.58 -1.04 13.97
N SER A 39 16.88 0.07 14.23
CA SER A 39 16.71 0.60 15.58
C SER A 39 15.62 -0.10 16.41
N LEU A 40 14.90 -1.06 15.81
CA LEU A 40 13.79 -1.80 16.42
C LEU A 40 12.74 -0.87 17.04
N SER A 41 12.39 0.18 16.31
CA SER A 41 11.49 1.23 16.78
C SER A 41 10.30 1.44 15.86
N VAL A 42 9.19 1.87 16.46
CA VAL A 42 7.95 2.24 15.78
C VAL A 42 7.54 3.60 16.31
N VAL A 43 7.37 4.57 15.42
CA VAL A 43 6.77 5.86 15.74
C VAL A 43 5.51 6.02 14.93
N ALA A 44 4.39 6.36 15.57
CA ALA A 44 3.11 6.50 14.88
C ALA A 44 2.37 7.77 15.30
N VAL A 45 1.56 8.31 14.41
CA VAL A 45 0.56 9.34 14.70
C VAL A 45 -0.75 8.96 14.04
N THR A 46 -1.87 9.38 14.62
CA THR A 46 -3.19 9.00 14.13
C THR A 46 -4.21 10.11 14.30
N SER A 47 -5.18 10.16 13.41
CA SER A 47 -6.38 11.01 13.54
C SER A 47 -7.38 10.45 14.56
N ASN A 48 -7.27 9.15 14.89
CA ASN A 48 -8.12 8.46 15.84
C ASN A 48 -7.26 7.84 16.95
N TYR A 49 -7.07 8.58 18.04
CA TYR A 49 -6.18 8.15 19.12
C TYR A 49 -6.69 6.90 19.87
N GLU A 50 -8.00 6.72 19.96
CA GLU A 50 -8.60 5.49 20.54
C GLU A 50 -8.19 4.25 19.75
N TRP A 51 -8.15 4.35 18.42
CA TRP A 51 -7.63 3.26 17.58
C TRP A 51 -6.15 2.94 17.88
N HIS A 52 -5.31 3.95 18.11
CA HIS A 52 -3.92 3.71 18.50
C HIS A 52 -3.84 2.95 19.83
N LEU A 53 -4.61 3.40 20.84
CA LEU A 53 -4.67 2.72 22.14
C LEU A 53 -5.16 1.28 22.00
N CYS A 54 -6.20 1.05 21.19
CA CYS A 54 -6.73 -0.27 20.89
C CYS A 54 -5.70 -1.17 20.20
N TYR A 55 -5.00 -0.65 19.17
CA TYR A 55 -4.02 -1.41 18.40
C TYR A 55 -2.92 -1.96 19.29
N TRP A 56 -2.35 -1.12 20.15
CA TRP A 56 -1.28 -1.53 21.06
C TRP A 56 -1.79 -2.28 22.29
N GLY A 57 -2.95 -1.91 22.83
CA GLY A 57 -3.57 -2.56 23.99
C GLY A 57 -4.00 -3.99 23.72
N HIS A 58 -4.28 -4.34 22.46
CA HIS A 58 -4.57 -5.69 22.01
C HIS A 58 -3.36 -6.40 21.37
N ASP A 59 -2.15 -5.87 21.54
CA ASP A 59 -0.91 -6.46 21.03
C ASP A 59 -0.90 -6.74 19.51
N LEU A 60 -1.67 -5.99 18.72
CA LEU A 60 -1.72 -6.17 17.27
C LEU A 60 -0.38 -5.83 16.59
N ASP A 61 0.46 -5.03 17.24
CA ASP A 61 1.83 -4.72 16.81
C ASP A 61 2.78 -5.93 16.82
N LYS A 62 2.48 -6.99 17.60
CA LYS A 62 3.26 -8.24 17.52
C LYS A 62 3.14 -8.89 16.14
N GLY A 63 2.05 -8.64 15.43
CA GLY A 63 1.82 -9.09 14.05
C GLY A 63 2.28 -8.10 12.98
N LEU A 64 3.02 -7.03 13.34
CA LEU A 64 3.34 -5.93 12.41
C LEU A 64 4.09 -6.39 11.16
N ASN A 65 4.86 -7.49 11.21
CA ASN A 65 5.54 -8.07 10.05
C ASN A 65 4.60 -8.38 8.88
N GLN A 66 3.36 -8.78 9.16
CA GLN A 66 2.36 -9.06 8.12
C GLN A 66 2.00 -7.79 7.33
N ARG A 67 2.21 -6.62 7.95
CA ARG A 67 1.90 -5.29 7.42
C ARG A 67 3.11 -4.64 6.72
N LEU A 68 4.33 -5.15 6.92
CA LEU A 68 5.57 -4.67 6.29
C LEU A 68 5.74 -5.17 4.84
N ILE A 69 4.65 -5.14 4.07
CA ILE A 69 4.62 -5.59 2.67
C ILE A 69 4.31 -4.38 1.80
N THR A 70 5.28 -3.99 0.98
CA THR A 70 5.19 -2.81 0.11
C THR A 70 3.99 -2.88 -0.85
N GLY A 71 3.30 -1.76 -1.02
CA GLY A 71 2.09 -1.65 -1.84
C GLY A 71 0.83 -1.36 -1.02
N VAL A 72 -0.33 -1.55 -1.64
CA VAL A 72 -1.63 -1.39 -0.99
C VAL A 72 -2.18 -2.76 -0.59
N LYS A 73 -2.57 -2.91 0.68
CA LYS A 73 -3.18 -4.14 1.20
C LYS A 73 -4.42 -3.86 2.03
N THR A 74 -5.44 -4.68 1.85
CA THR A 74 -6.64 -4.66 2.71
C THR A 74 -6.38 -5.45 3.98
N TRP A 75 -6.88 -4.97 5.11
CA TRP A 75 -6.75 -5.64 6.41
C TRP A 75 -7.43 -7.01 6.48
N ARG A 76 -8.40 -7.28 5.61
CA ARG A 76 -9.00 -8.61 5.42
C ARG A 76 -7.97 -9.67 4.99
N ASN A 77 -6.79 -9.26 4.52
CA ASN A 77 -5.72 -10.16 4.06
C ASN A 77 -4.65 -10.40 5.14
N TYR A 78 -4.83 -9.87 6.35
CA TYR A 78 -3.97 -10.16 7.50
C TYR A 78 -4.60 -11.22 8.40
N ASP A 79 -3.90 -11.61 9.46
CA ASP A 79 -4.43 -12.50 10.50
C ASP A 79 -5.81 -12.05 10.99
N ILE A 80 -6.69 -13.01 11.21
CA ILE A 80 -8.07 -12.82 11.64
C ILE A 80 -8.19 -11.94 12.91
N ASN A 81 -7.17 -11.94 13.78
CA ASN A 81 -7.10 -11.08 14.95
C ASN A 81 -7.14 -9.58 14.60
N HIS A 82 -6.46 -9.16 13.53
CA HIS A 82 -6.49 -7.76 13.07
C HIS A 82 -7.90 -7.37 12.62
N ALA A 83 -8.54 -8.23 11.83
CA ALA A 83 -9.89 -8.00 11.33
C ALA A 83 -10.93 -8.01 12.48
N ASN A 84 -10.82 -8.96 13.40
CA ASN A 84 -11.76 -9.12 14.53
C ASN A 84 -11.68 -7.95 15.51
N ILE A 85 -10.48 -7.54 15.92
CA ILE A 85 -10.31 -6.41 16.84
C ILE A 85 -10.79 -5.12 16.15
N PHE A 86 -10.44 -4.90 14.88
CA PHE A 86 -10.91 -3.71 14.17
C PHE A 86 -12.45 -3.67 14.07
N ALA A 87 -13.10 -4.77 13.65
CA ALA A 87 -14.55 -4.84 13.55
C ALA A 87 -15.26 -4.71 14.91
N LYS A 88 -14.65 -5.20 16.00
CA LYS A 88 -15.20 -5.10 17.35
C LYS A 88 -15.25 -3.67 17.87
N PHE A 89 -14.18 -2.89 17.64
CA PHE A 89 -14.05 -1.54 18.20
C PHE A 89 -14.50 -0.43 17.26
N PHE A 90 -14.56 -0.70 15.95
CA PHE A 90 -14.95 0.26 14.91
C PHE A 90 -15.95 -0.37 13.93
N PRO A 91 -17.12 -0.86 14.40
CA PRO A 91 -18.11 -1.55 13.56
C PRO A 91 -18.70 -0.67 12.45
N GLU A 92 -18.65 0.65 12.61
CA GLU A 92 -19.07 1.63 11.61
C GLU A 92 -18.09 1.76 10.43
N ARG A 93 -16.87 1.23 10.55
CA ARG A 93 -15.85 1.27 9.50
C ARG A 93 -15.85 -0.03 8.71
N LYS A 94 -16.30 0.02 7.45
CA LYS A 94 -16.43 -1.18 6.59
C LYS A 94 -15.12 -1.65 5.96
N THR A 95 -14.15 -0.75 5.78
CA THR A 95 -12.88 -1.07 5.11
C THR A 95 -11.71 -0.44 5.84
N LYS A 96 -10.60 -1.17 5.86
CA LYS A 96 -9.30 -0.68 6.29
C LYS A 96 -8.21 -1.19 5.35
N ILE A 97 -7.37 -0.28 4.89
CA ILE A 97 -6.25 -0.56 4.00
C ILE A 97 -4.96 -0.01 4.61
N ASP A 98 -3.85 -0.64 4.26
CA ASP A 98 -2.49 -0.15 4.50
C ASP A 98 -1.84 0.17 3.16
N ILE A 99 -1.19 1.32 3.10
CA ILE A 99 -0.31 1.72 2.00
C ILE A 99 1.11 1.76 2.55
N CYS A 100 1.90 0.75 2.20
CA CYS A 100 3.25 0.55 2.73
C CYS A 100 4.32 0.92 1.69
N THR A 101 5.29 1.75 2.08
CA THR A 101 6.50 2.03 1.30
C THR A 101 7.74 1.69 2.11
N ARG A 102 8.84 1.32 1.46
CA ARG A 102 10.10 0.93 2.10
C ARG A 102 11.28 1.74 1.57
N HIS A 103 12.13 2.20 2.48
CA HIS A 103 13.39 2.88 2.22
C HIS A 103 14.49 2.25 3.09
N GLY A 104 15.23 1.28 2.55
CA GLY A 104 16.21 0.52 3.33
C GLY A 104 15.55 -0.28 4.47
N ALA A 105 15.98 -0.07 5.70
CA ALA A 105 15.40 -0.65 6.92
C ALA A 105 14.15 0.08 7.43
N CYS A 106 13.82 1.24 6.85
CA CYS A 106 12.68 2.04 7.26
C CYS A 106 11.44 1.72 6.41
N TYR A 107 10.33 1.41 7.07
CA TYR A 107 9.02 1.25 6.46
C TYR A 107 8.10 2.38 6.88
N GLU A 108 7.30 2.86 5.94
CA GLU A 108 6.22 3.80 6.19
C GLU A 108 4.89 3.14 5.87
N ILE A 109 3.98 3.11 6.83
CA ILE A 109 2.62 2.62 6.62
C ILE A 109 1.65 3.78 6.81
N MET A 110 0.90 4.11 5.77
CA MET A 110 -0.31 4.92 5.89
C MET A 110 -1.52 3.99 5.94
N SER A 111 -2.14 3.89 7.11
CA SER A 111 -3.38 3.13 7.28
C SER A 111 -4.58 4.05 7.11
N VAL A 112 -5.55 3.62 6.31
CA VAL A 112 -6.81 4.35 6.11
C VAL A 112 -7.97 3.42 6.42
N SER A 113 -8.85 3.84 7.32
CA SER A 113 -10.18 3.23 7.50
C SER A 113 -11.28 4.14 6.97
N SER A 114 -12.36 3.53 6.49
CA SER A 114 -13.48 4.22 5.81
C SER A 114 -14.83 3.65 6.24
N GLY A 115 -15.83 4.52 6.31
CA GLY A 115 -17.24 4.14 6.56
C GLY A 115 -17.87 3.29 5.45
N ASN A 116 -17.44 3.42 4.19
CA ASN A 116 -17.82 2.51 3.11
C ASN A 116 -16.66 1.68 2.58
N GLU A 117 -16.99 0.71 1.72
CA GLU A 117 -16.00 0.06 0.90
C GLU A 117 -15.29 1.10 0.01
N LEU A 118 -13.96 0.98 -0.07
CA LEU A 118 -13.14 1.89 -0.83
C LEU A 118 -13.14 1.45 -2.29
N GLU A 119 -13.69 2.30 -3.15
CA GLU A 119 -13.54 2.14 -4.58
C GLU A 119 -12.13 2.46 -5.04
N PHE A 120 -11.74 1.93 -6.20
CA PHE A 120 -10.42 2.12 -6.76
C PHE A 120 -10.03 3.61 -6.89
N ALA A 121 -10.94 4.46 -7.37
CA ALA A 121 -10.69 5.89 -7.52
C ALA A 121 -10.41 6.59 -6.17
N GLN A 122 -11.03 6.11 -5.09
CA GLN A 122 -10.79 6.61 -3.74
C GLN A 122 -9.42 6.17 -3.24
N VAL A 123 -9.02 4.92 -3.48
CA VAL A 123 -7.67 4.42 -3.15
C VAL A 123 -6.59 5.24 -3.88
N VAL A 124 -6.78 5.53 -5.17
CA VAL A 124 -5.85 6.38 -5.94
C VAL A 124 -5.79 7.81 -5.39
N SER A 125 -6.93 8.36 -4.97
CA SER A 125 -6.97 9.69 -4.36
C SER A 125 -6.21 9.71 -3.03
N LEU A 126 -6.35 8.66 -2.21
CA LEU A 126 -5.59 8.50 -0.97
C LEU A 126 -4.08 8.33 -1.23
N LEU A 127 -3.70 7.58 -2.26
CA LEU A 127 -2.30 7.44 -2.68
C LEU A 127 -1.67 8.80 -3.02
N ARG A 128 -2.39 9.66 -3.76
CA ARG A 128 -1.94 11.03 -4.08
C ARG A 128 -1.74 11.91 -2.85
N LEU A 129 -2.47 11.65 -1.75
CA LEU A 129 -2.33 12.38 -0.49
C LEU A 129 -1.18 11.88 0.38
N LYS A 130 -0.72 10.63 0.18
CA LYS A 130 0.31 10.00 1.02
C LYS A 130 1.57 10.86 1.17
N PRO A 131 2.15 11.50 0.14
CA PRO A 131 3.35 12.31 0.31
C PRO A 131 3.15 13.49 1.27
N ALA A 132 2.02 14.20 1.15
CA ALA A 132 1.69 15.32 2.03
C ALA A 132 1.46 14.85 3.48
N ILE A 133 0.73 13.75 3.66
CA ILE A 133 0.49 13.14 4.98
C ILE A 133 1.80 12.65 5.61
N SER A 134 2.67 11.99 4.83
CA SER A 134 3.99 11.52 5.27
C SER A 134 4.85 12.70 5.72
N ALA A 135 4.88 13.81 4.99
CA ALA A 135 5.62 15.00 5.37
C ALA A 135 5.14 15.59 6.71
N VAL A 136 3.81 15.70 6.91
CA VAL A 136 3.22 16.16 8.17
C VAL A 136 3.58 15.22 9.32
N ALA A 137 3.37 13.91 9.14
CA ALA A 137 3.64 12.91 10.15
C ALA A 137 5.11 12.91 10.56
N LYS A 138 6.04 12.86 9.59
CA LYS A 138 7.49 12.93 9.85
C LYS A 138 7.90 14.16 10.61
N ASN A 139 7.35 15.33 10.27
CA ASN A 139 7.65 16.57 10.99
C ASN A 139 7.19 16.54 12.45
N LEU A 140 6.05 15.90 12.74
CA LEU A 140 5.56 15.70 14.10
C LEU A 140 6.41 14.66 14.85
N CYS A 141 6.70 13.54 14.22
CA CYS A 141 7.50 12.45 14.77
C CYS A 141 8.94 12.91 15.09
N ARG A 142 9.62 13.60 14.16
CA ARG A 142 11.01 14.05 14.34
C ARG A 142 11.17 15.01 15.52
N LYS A 143 10.17 15.85 15.80
CA LYS A 143 10.22 16.79 16.93
C LYS A 143 10.10 16.12 18.29
N LYS A 144 9.63 14.87 18.33
CA LYS A 144 9.29 14.14 19.56
C LYS A 144 9.71 12.67 19.48
N GLN A 145 10.78 12.38 18.73
CA GLN A 145 11.10 11.01 18.33
C GLN A 145 11.30 10.10 19.55
N ASP A 146 12.06 10.56 20.55
CA ASP A 146 12.32 9.79 21.77
C ASP A 146 11.06 9.59 22.62
N GLU A 147 10.11 10.53 22.59
CA GLU A 147 8.87 10.49 23.37
C GLU A 147 7.78 9.62 22.73
N LEU A 148 7.83 9.46 21.41
CA LEU A 148 6.82 8.74 20.62
C LEU A 148 7.30 7.35 20.17
N SER A 149 8.57 7.04 20.40
CA SER A 149 9.16 5.76 20.02
C SER A 149 8.63 4.64 20.90
N LEU A 150 8.02 3.65 20.25
CA LEU A 150 7.59 2.40 20.84
C LEU A 150 8.47 1.26 20.29
N PRO A 151 8.76 0.22 21.07
CA PRO A 151 9.57 -0.90 20.63
C PRO A 151 8.86 -1.69 19.53
N LEU A 152 9.63 -2.13 18.54
CA LEU A 152 9.19 -3.10 17.57
C LEU A 152 9.09 -4.48 18.25
N ARG A 153 7.88 -4.88 18.66
CA ARG A 153 7.63 -6.16 19.34
C ARG A 153 7.33 -7.33 18.41
N ALA A 154 7.23 -7.07 17.10
CA ALA A 154 7.12 -8.13 16.11
C ALA A 154 8.37 -9.01 16.17
N HIS A 155 8.17 -10.33 16.29
CA HIS A 155 9.29 -11.27 16.30
C HIS A 155 10.12 -11.11 15.03
N LYS A 156 11.45 -11.26 15.13
CA LYS A 156 12.40 -11.00 14.03
C LYS A 156 11.81 -11.45 12.70
N VAL A 157 11.73 -10.52 11.76
CA VAL A 157 11.60 -10.83 10.35
C VAL A 157 12.79 -11.74 10.04
N GLU A 158 12.63 -13.06 10.10
CA GLU A 158 13.50 -13.92 9.31
C GLU A 158 13.49 -13.30 7.92
N SER A 159 14.67 -13.00 7.38
CA SER A 159 14.74 -12.45 6.03
C SER A 159 13.82 -13.30 5.18
N VAL A 160 12.80 -12.71 4.56
CA VAL A 160 11.84 -13.44 3.72
C VAL A 160 12.53 -13.74 2.38
N ALA A 161 13.72 -14.31 2.46
CA ALA A 161 14.37 -15.15 1.48
C ALA A 161 14.19 -16.59 1.97
N GLY A 162 12.94 -17.06 2.02
CA GLY A 162 12.65 -18.47 2.33
C GLY A 162 11.33 -18.65 3.09
N LYS A 163 10.44 -19.42 2.48
CA LYS A 163 9.19 -19.98 3.05
C LYS A 163 8.01 -19.01 3.16
N VAL A 164 7.50 -18.63 1.99
CA VAL A 164 6.05 -18.51 1.80
C VAL A 164 5.49 -19.93 1.77
N THR A 165 4.99 -20.42 2.90
CA THR A 165 4.17 -21.64 2.93
C THR A 165 2.69 -21.24 2.89
N ASP A 166 2.09 -21.57 1.75
CA ASP A 166 0.68 -21.90 1.50
C ASP A 166 -0.39 -21.19 2.35
N PHE A 167 -0.89 -20.08 1.81
CA PHE A 167 -2.32 -19.82 1.83
C PHE A 167 -2.77 -19.42 0.41
N SER A 168 -3.64 -20.27 -0.14
CA SER A 168 -4.39 -20.16 -1.40
C SER A 168 -3.63 -20.39 -2.71
N ARG A 169 -3.98 -21.51 -3.35
CA ARG A 169 -3.89 -21.74 -4.79
C ARG A 169 -4.59 -20.60 -5.55
N SER A 170 -3.83 -19.59 -5.95
CA SER A 170 -4.15 -18.70 -7.07
C SER A 170 -2.83 -18.43 -7.78
N ASN A 171 -2.75 -18.78 -9.07
CA ASN A 171 -1.53 -18.70 -9.88
C ASN A 171 -0.68 -17.46 -9.55
N PRO A 172 0.58 -17.60 -9.13
CA PRO A 172 1.46 -16.48 -8.78
C PRO A 172 1.83 -15.56 -9.96
N ASP A 173 1.33 -15.87 -11.16
CA ASP A 173 1.61 -15.13 -12.40
C ASP A 173 0.48 -14.20 -12.86
N ILE A 174 -0.59 -14.00 -12.07
CA ILE A 174 -1.75 -13.19 -12.47
C ILE A 174 -1.89 -11.94 -11.58
N TRP A 175 -1.77 -10.77 -12.21
CA TRP A 175 -1.97 -9.45 -11.65
C TRP A 175 -3.42 -8.99 -11.87
N GLN A 176 -4.08 -8.45 -10.85
CA GLN A 176 -5.48 -8.04 -10.94
C GLN A 176 -5.68 -6.57 -10.56
N PHE A 177 -6.41 -5.84 -11.42
CA PHE A 177 -6.78 -4.44 -11.25
C PHE A 177 -8.29 -4.29 -11.48
N GLY A 178 -9.08 -4.44 -10.41
CA GLY A 178 -10.54 -4.51 -10.52
C GLY A 178 -10.97 -5.72 -11.36
N HIS A 179 -11.59 -5.44 -12.52
CA HIS A 179 -12.01 -6.46 -13.49
C HIS A 179 -10.92 -6.85 -14.50
N LEU A 180 -9.79 -6.12 -14.52
CA LEU A 180 -8.68 -6.41 -15.44
C LEU A 180 -7.73 -7.42 -14.81
N THR A 181 -7.30 -8.41 -15.59
CA THR A 181 -6.35 -9.44 -15.16
C THR A 181 -5.23 -9.63 -16.18
N PHE A 182 -3.98 -9.46 -15.76
CA PHE A 182 -2.80 -9.54 -16.62
C PHE A 182 -1.84 -10.62 -16.14
N THR A 183 -1.14 -11.29 -17.05
CA THR A 183 -0.01 -12.15 -16.69
C THR A 183 1.23 -11.33 -16.36
N SER A 184 2.22 -11.93 -15.70
CA SER A 184 3.53 -11.29 -15.45
C SER A 184 4.17 -10.74 -16.74
N LEU A 185 4.12 -11.49 -17.85
CA LEU A 185 4.63 -11.04 -19.15
C LEU A 185 3.79 -9.92 -19.77
N GLU A 186 2.47 -9.94 -19.58
CA GLU A 186 1.62 -8.85 -20.06
C GLU A 186 1.86 -7.56 -19.27
N MET A 187 2.08 -7.68 -17.96
CA MET A 187 2.46 -6.54 -17.11
C MET A 187 3.82 -5.96 -17.50
N ASP A 188 4.80 -6.81 -17.83
CA ASP A 188 6.12 -6.33 -18.27
C ASP A 188 6.02 -5.62 -19.62
N THR A 189 5.22 -6.15 -20.55
CA THR A 189 4.88 -5.46 -21.81
C THR A 189 4.21 -4.10 -21.57
N ILE A 190 3.21 -4.03 -20.68
CA ILE A 190 2.53 -2.76 -20.33
C ILE A 190 3.54 -1.75 -19.78
N ARG A 191 4.42 -2.19 -18.86
CA ARG A 191 5.46 -1.36 -18.27
C ARG A 191 6.41 -0.80 -19.33
N LEU A 192 6.93 -1.66 -20.20
CA LEU A 192 7.87 -1.25 -21.25
C LEU A 192 7.22 -0.30 -22.28
N LEU A 193 5.93 -0.49 -22.58
CA LEU A 193 5.15 0.45 -23.40
C LEU A 193 4.99 1.82 -22.73
N LEU A 194 4.74 1.86 -21.41
CA LEU A 194 4.70 3.11 -20.63
C LEU A 194 6.07 3.81 -20.55
N MET A 195 7.16 3.06 -20.70
CA MET A 195 8.53 3.57 -20.86
C MET A 195 8.87 3.98 -22.31
N CYS A 196 7.87 4.07 -23.19
CA CYS A 196 8.02 4.46 -24.60
C CYS A 196 8.94 3.52 -25.42
N ARG A 197 9.05 2.24 -25.05
CA ARG A 197 9.78 1.25 -25.85
C ARG A 197 8.97 0.82 -27.07
N SER A 198 9.64 0.69 -28.21
CA SER A 198 9.05 0.15 -29.43
C SER A 198 8.82 -1.35 -29.31
N MET A 199 7.87 -1.89 -30.08
CA MET A 199 7.59 -3.33 -30.11
C MET A 199 8.80 -4.19 -30.50
N LYS A 200 9.76 -3.63 -31.25
CA LYS A 200 11.03 -4.30 -31.58
C LYS A 200 11.96 -4.41 -30.38
N GLU A 201 12.11 -3.32 -29.61
CA GLU A 201 12.90 -3.32 -28.38
C GLU A 201 12.30 -4.26 -27.33
N ILE A 202 10.97 -4.24 -27.18
CA ILE A 202 10.27 -5.12 -26.24
C ILE A 202 10.46 -6.59 -26.63
N ALA A 203 10.28 -6.92 -27.91
CA ALA A 203 10.49 -8.28 -28.40
C ALA A 203 11.93 -8.76 -28.18
N TRP A 204 12.92 -7.87 -28.38
CA TRP A 204 14.32 -8.16 -28.09
C TRP A 204 14.57 -8.42 -26.59
N LEU A 205 14.01 -7.59 -25.70
CA LEU A 205 14.12 -7.75 -24.24
C LEU A 205 13.50 -9.06 -23.76
N HIS A 206 12.33 -9.42 -24.29
CA HIS A 206 11.63 -10.66 -23.96
C HIS A 206 12.19 -11.89 -24.70
N GLN A 207 13.22 -11.73 -25.54
CA GLN A 207 13.80 -12.80 -26.36
C GLN A 207 12.76 -13.54 -27.22
N CYS A 208 11.79 -12.81 -27.78
CA CYS A 208 10.74 -13.37 -28.61
C CYS A 208 10.59 -12.66 -29.95
N SER A 209 9.73 -13.18 -30.82
CA SER A 209 9.45 -12.52 -32.10
C SER A 209 8.59 -11.27 -31.90
N VAL A 210 8.75 -10.29 -32.80
CA VAL A 210 7.89 -9.07 -32.83
C VAL A 210 6.41 -9.44 -32.98
N LYS A 211 6.10 -10.51 -33.73
CA LYS A 211 4.74 -11.02 -33.89
C LYS A 211 4.17 -11.54 -32.56
N THR A 212 4.97 -12.25 -31.79
CA THR A 212 4.59 -12.74 -30.45
C THR A 212 4.22 -11.57 -29.54
N GLU A 213 5.01 -10.49 -29.58
CA GLU A 213 4.76 -9.30 -28.77
C GLU A 213 3.51 -8.55 -29.20
N HIS A 214 3.25 -8.44 -30.51
CA HIS A 214 1.99 -7.87 -31.02
C HIS A 214 0.77 -8.68 -30.61
N ASN A 215 0.86 -10.02 -30.61
CA ASN A 215 -0.21 -10.87 -30.11
C ASN A 215 -0.45 -10.62 -28.61
N ARG A 216 0.61 -10.43 -27.82
CA ARG A 216 0.47 -10.11 -26.40
C ARG A 216 -0.19 -8.75 -26.18
N LEU A 217 0.21 -7.72 -26.93
CA LEU A 217 -0.45 -6.42 -26.89
C LEU A 217 -1.93 -6.51 -27.26
N ASN A 218 -2.28 -7.32 -28.27
CA ASN A 218 -3.68 -7.53 -28.65
C ASN A 218 -4.47 -8.22 -27.52
N ASN A 219 -3.89 -9.20 -26.84
CA ASN A 219 -4.51 -9.83 -25.68
C ASN A 219 -4.73 -8.83 -24.54
N ILE A 220 -3.76 -7.95 -24.27
CA ILE A 220 -3.89 -6.85 -23.31
C ILE A 220 -5.05 -5.93 -23.69
N LYS A 221 -5.15 -5.54 -24.97
CA LYS A 221 -6.26 -4.71 -25.47
C LYS A 221 -7.61 -5.41 -25.37
N MET A 222 -7.68 -6.70 -25.65
CA MET A 222 -8.91 -7.50 -25.47
C MET A 222 -9.35 -7.48 -24.00
N LYS A 223 -8.41 -7.71 -23.08
CA LYS A 223 -8.66 -7.67 -21.64
C LYS A 223 -9.11 -6.29 -21.14
N ALA A 224 -8.56 -5.23 -21.72
CA ALA A 224 -8.94 -3.85 -21.44
C ALA A 224 -10.24 -3.41 -22.14
N GLY A 225 -10.87 -4.27 -22.96
CA GLY A 225 -12.08 -3.92 -23.70
C GLY A 225 -11.86 -2.96 -24.88
N CYS A 226 -10.63 -2.85 -25.40
CA CYS A 226 -10.26 -1.90 -26.45
C CYS A 226 -9.49 -2.51 -27.65
N PRO A 227 -9.92 -3.64 -28.23
CA PRO A 227 -9.13 -4.40 -29.22
C PRO A 227 -8.72 -3.64 -30.48
N HIS A 228 -9.61 -2.80 -31.01
CA HIS A 228 -9.38 -2.05 -32.26
C HIS A 228 -9.00 -0.59 -32.03
N HIS A 229 -8.79 -0.20 -30.78
CA HIS A 229 -8.51 1.19 -30.42
C HIS A 229 -7.01 1.49 -30.47
N PRO A 230 -6.62 2.76 -30.68
CA PRO A 230 -5.22 3.18 -30.59
C PRO A 230 -4.66 2.93 -29.18
N ASN A 231 -3.33 2.88 -29.08
CA ASN A 231 -2.66 2.65 -27.79
C ASN A 231 -2.94 3.76 -26.76
N SER A 232 -3.28 4.97 -27.19
CA SER A 232 -3.73 6.05 -26.30
C SER A 232 -4.96 5.65 -25.48
N SER A 233 -5.96 5.03 -26.11
CA SER A 233 -7.16 4.55 -25.43
C SER A 233 -6.84 3.43 -24.42
N LEU A 234 -5.88 2.56 -24.76
CA LEU A 234 -5.39 1.55 -23.82
C LEU A 234 -4.75 2.24 -22.59
N PHE A 235 -3.88 3.22 -22.79
CA PHE A 235 -3.23 3.93 -21.68
C PHE A 235 -4.23 4.68 -20.78
N ASP A 236 -5.28 5.27 -21.35
CA ASP A 236 -6.34 5.90 -20.56
C ASP A 236 -7.07 4.89 -19.66
N ILE A 237 -7.39 3.70 -20.20
CA ILE A 237 -8.04 2.63 -19.43
C ILE A 237 -7.10 2.09 -18.35
N LEU A 238 -5.84 1.84 -18.68
CA LEU A 238 -4.82 1.41 -17.74
C LEU A 238 -4.61 2.45 -16.62
N ASN A 239 -4.67 3.74 -16.93
CA ASN A 239 -4.52 4.83 -15.96
C ASN A 239 -5.74 4.97 -15.05
N ARG A 240 -6.95 4.83 -15.59
CA ARG A 240 -8.20 4.86 -14.80
C ARG A 240 -8.34 3.68 -13.84
N ASN A 241 -7.82 2.51 -14.23
CA ASN A 241 -7.75 1.31 -13.39
C ASN A 241 -6.42 1.20 -12.61
N GLY A 242 -5.62 2.27 -12.65
CA GLY A 242 -4.30 2.48 -12.08
C GLY A 242 -3.28 1.35 -12.18
N VAL A 243 -3.34 0.65 -13.30
CA VAL A 243 -2.27 -0.20 -13.81
C VAL A 243 -1.03 0.67 -14.09
N THR A 244 -1.21 1.90 -14.62
CA THR A 244 -0.06 2.78 -14.90
C THR A 244 0.64 3.22 -13.61
N GLN A 245 -0.07 3.52 -12.53
CA GLN A 245 0.52 3.86 -11.24
C GLN A 245 1.32 2.67 -10.67
N ALA A 246 0.79 1.45 -10.79
CA ALA A 246 1.54 0.25 -10.44
C ALA A 246 2.83 0.05 -11.28
N CYS A 247 2.85 0.58 -12.51
CA CYS A 247 4.05 0.60 -13.36
C CYS A 247 4.97 1.82 -13.13
N LEU A 248 4.45 2.93 -12.59
CA LEU A 248 5.14 4.24 -12.46
C LEU A 248 5.66 4.52 -11.04
N GLU A 249 5.08 3.94 -9.98
CA GLU A 249 5.62 4.02 -8.63
C GLU A 249 6.74 2.97 -8.41
N THR A 250 7.99 3.43 -8.55
CA THR A 250 9.08 3.13 -7.60
C THR A 250 9.42 1.65 -7.34
N PHE A 251 9.70 0.86 -8.38
CA PHE A 251 10.64 -0.27 -8.30
C PHE A 251 12.01 0.13 -8.86
N THR A 252 12.72 1.02 -8.17
CA THR A 252 14.19 0.89 -8.13
C THR A 252 14.52 -0.14 -7.06
N ILE A 253 14.58 -1.40 -7.48
CA ILE A 253 15.52 -2.34 -6.88
C ILE A 253 16.81 -2.14 -7.66
N SER A 254 17.72 -1.29 -7.16
CA SER A 254 19.13 -1.54 -7.42
C SER A 254 19.57 -2.60 -6.42
N ARG A 255 20.35 -3.57 -6.90
CA ARG A 255 20.94 -4.65 -6.09
C ARG A 255 21.63 -4.13 -4.84
#